data_AF-A0A258URW9-F1
#
_entry.id   AF-A0A258URW9-F1
#
_cell.length_a   1.000
_cell.length_b   1.000
_cell.length_c   1.000
_cell.angle_alpha   90.00
_cell.angle_beta   90.00
_cell.angle_gamma   90.00
#
_symmetry.space_group_name_H-M   'P 1'
#
loop_
_entity.id
_entity.type
_entity.pdbx_description
1 polymer ?
#
loop_
_entity_poly.entity_id
_entity_poly.type
_entity_poly.pdbx_seq_one_letter_code
_entity_poly.pdbx_strand_id
1 'polypeptide(L)'
;WRHALQRGAKAGLDHIGIQVDSDAELNEIKTRLEAAELSMVTETGTTCCYAKLDKHWVQDPSGIAWETYHTLESAPTYSGVEHSEATVACCAPATEKIQFMSRK
;
A
#
# COMPACT_ATOMS: atom_id res chain seq x y z
N TRP A 1 -3.58 -10.07 -0.23
CA TRP A 1 -3.61 -9.19 0.95
C TRP A 1 -3.46 -7.69 0.62
N ARG A 2 -3.52 -7.27 -0.65
CA ARG A 2 -3.60 -5.85 -1.10
C ARG A 2 -4.93 -5.15 -0.75
N HIS A 3 -5.52 -5.50 0.38
CA HIS A 3 -6.84 -5.08 0.78
C HIS A 3 -6.70 -4.10 1.92
N ALA A 4 -6.16 -2.91 1.63
CA ALA A 4 -6.55 -1.76 2.41
C ALA A 4 -8.07 -1.58 2.27
N LEU A 5 -8.71 -1.02 3.30
CA LEU A 5 -10.15 -0.73 3.37
C LEU A 5 -10.82 -0.62 1.99
N GLN A 6 -11.55 -1.65 1.61
CA GLN A 6 -12.25 -1.69 0.32
C GLN A 6 -13.65 -1.14 0.47
N ARG A 7 -13.99 -0.18 -0.40
CA ARG A 7 -15.38 0.28 -0.53
C ARG A 7 -16.27 -0.89 -0.96
N GLY A 8 -17.37 -1.09 -0.24
CA GLY A 8 -18.35 -2.15 -0.53
C GLY A 8 -18.03 -3.51 0.08
N ALA A 9 -16.96 -3.63 0.89
CA ALA A 9 -16.70 -4.84 1.66
C ALA A 9 -17.80 -5.06 2.74
N LYS A 10 -17.96 -6.32 3.15
CA LYS A 10 -18.84 -6.67 4.28
C LYS A 10 -18.39 -5.91 5.53
N ALA A 11 -19.34 -5.29 6.23
CA ALA A 11 -19.05 -4.60 7.48
C ALA A 11 -18.43 -5.57 8.51
N GLY A 12 -17.32 -5.16 9.12
CA GLY A 12 -16.56 -5.97 10.07
C GLY A 12 -15.12 -5.49 10.22
N LEU A 13 -14.32 -6.26 10.98
CA LEU A 13 -12.88 -6.06 11.07
C LEU A 13 -12.22 -6.67 9.83
N ASP A 14 -11.45 -5.85 9.12
CA ASP A 14 -10.75 -6.27 7.89
C ASP A 14 -9.37 -6.87 8.21
N HIS A 15 -8.53 -6.12 8.93
CA HIS A 15 -7.23 -6.59 9.42
C HIS A 15 -6.78 -5.81 10.67
N ILE A 16 -5.79 -6.36 11.36
CA ILE A 16 -5.14 -5.75 12.53
C ILE A 16 -3.65 -5.58 12.22
N GLY A 17 -3.14 -4.36 12.36
CA GLY A 17 -1.72 -4.05 12.27
C GLY A 17 -1.09 -3.84 13.64
N ILE A 18 0.08 -4.43 13.86
CA ILE A 18 0.91 -4.25 15.07
C ILE A 18 2.28 -3.74 14.64
N GLN A 19 2.60 -2.51 15.03
CA GLN A 19 3.94 -1.96 14.83
C GLN A 19 4.87 -2.43 15.93
N VAL A 20 6.10 -2.78 15.57
CA VAL A 20 7.21 -3.01 16.48
C VAL A 20 8.27 -1.92 16.32
N ASP A 21 9.16 -1.81 17.31
CA ASP A 21 10.14 -0.74 17.39
C ASP A 21 11.50 -1.15 16.80
N SER A 22 11.70 -2.42 16.45
CA SER A 22 12.97 -2.89 15.88
C SER A 22 12.84 -4.14 14.99
N ASP A 23 13.85 -4.34 14.15
CA ASP A 23 14.00 -5.57 13.35
C ASP A 23 14.14 -6.82 14.21
N ALA A 24 14.72 -6.69 15.41
CA ALA A 24 14.88 -7.81 16.35
C ALA A 24 13.51 -8.31 16.84
N GLU A 25 12.63 -7.40 17.24
CA GLU A 25 11.27 -7.72 17.65
C GLU A 25 10.45 -8.27 16.48
N LEU A 26 10.62 -7.71 15.28
CA LEU A 26 9.93 -8.22 14.08
C LEU A 26 10.34 -9.68 13.78
N ASN A 27 11.63 -9.99 13.88
CA ASN A 27 12.15 -11.34 13.69
C ASN A 27 11.73 -12.31 14.81
N GLU A 28 11.61 -11.82 16.04
CA GLU A 28 11.06 -12.62 17.13
C GLU A 28 9.61 -13.04 16.84
N ILE A 29 8.78 -12.09 16.41
CA ILE A 29 7.39 -12.37 16.04
C ILE A 29 7.34 -13.35 14.87
N LYS A 30 8.16 -13.14 13.83
CA LYS A 30 8.28 -14.08 12.70
C LYS A 30 8.55 -15.51 13.18
N THR A 31 9.53 -15.68 14.07
CA THR A 31 9.90 -16.99 14.63
C THR A 31 8.73 -17.64 15.36
N ARG A 32 7.96 -16.86 16.14
CA ARG A 32 6.77 -17.34 16.85
C ARG A 32 5.66 -17.77 15.88
N LEU A 33 5.45 -17.00 14.82
CA LEU A 33 4.43 -17.31 13.79
C LEU A 33 4.80 -18.55 12.96
N GLU A 34 6.08 -18.74 12.64
CA GLU A 34 6.59 -19.95 12.00
C GLU A 34 6.41 -21.17 12.91
N ALA A 35 6.71 -21.05 14.20
CA ALA A 35 6.48 -22.11 15.19
C ALA A 35 4.99 -22.44 15.41
N ALA A 36 4.10 -21.51 15.09
CA ALA A 36 2.65 -21.71 15.12
C ALA A 36 2.10 -22.33 13.82
N GLU A 37 2.96 -22.67 12.86
CA GLU A 37 2.61 -23.28 11.57
C GLU A 37 1.59 -22.47 10.75
N LEU A 38 1.57 -21.14 10.95
CA LEU A 38 0.68 -20.25 10.22
C LEU A 38 1.26 -19.95 8.82
N SER A 39 0.40 -19.94 7.81
CA SER A 39 0.79 -19.50 6.46
C SER A 39 1.12 -18.01 6.51
N MET A 40 2.38 -17.68 6.23
CA MET A 40 2.90 -16.32 6.34
C MET A 40 3.34 -15.77 4.98
N VAL A 41 3.09 -14.48 4.77
CA VAL A 41 3.66 -13.70 3.67
C VAL A 41 4.58 -12.62 4.23
N THR A 42 5.82 -12.57 3.75
CA THR A 42 6.80 -11.56 4.16
C THR A 42 7.00 -10.56 3.04
N GLU A 43 6.99 -9.26 3.37
CA GLU A 43 7.33 -8.17 2.46
C GLU A 43 8.42 -7.32 3.10
N THR A 44 9.54 -7.14 2.42
CA THR A 44 10.69 -6.36 2.91
C THR A 44 10.93 -5.13 2.04
N GLY A 45 11.38 -4.04 2.63
CA GLY A 45 11.71 -2.77 2.00
C GLY A 45 10.55 -2.15 1.21
N THR A 46 9.30 -2.50 1.55
CA THR A 46 8.12 -2.12 0.77
C THR A 46 7.64 -0.74 1.21
N THR A 47 7.32 0.12 0.25
CA THR A 47 6.71 1.43 0.56
C THR A 47 5.20 1.31 0.59
N CYS A 48 4.60 1.52 1.77
CA CYS A 48 3.16 1.61 1.95
C CYS A 48 2.79 3.04 2.33
N CYS A 49 1.87 3.65 1.58
CA CYS A 49 1.52 5.06 1.75
C CYS A 49 2.78 5.96 1.66
N TYR A 50 3.27 6.47 2.79
CA TYR A 50 4.45 7.34 2.89
C TYR A 50 5.52 6.78 3.82
N ALA A 51 5.58 5.45 3.98
CA ALA A 51 6.56 4.80 4.84
C ALA A 51 7.11 3.57 4.17
N LYS A 52 8.42 3.37 4.26
CA LYS A 52 9.09 2.14 3.89
C LYS A 52 9.19 1.24 5.11
N LEU A 53 8.83 -0.02 4.93
CA LEU A 53 8.64 -0.95 6.02
C LEU A 53 9.00 -2.38 5.65
N ASP A 54 9.35 -3.14 6.68
CA ASP A 54 9.43 -4.59 6.66
C ASP A 54 8.23 -5.14 7.42
N LYS A 55 7.64 -6.24 6.93
CA LYS A 55 6.43 -6.80 7.52
C LYS A 55 6.18 -8.26 7.25
N HIS A 56 5.38 -8.85 8.14
CA HIS A 56 4.87 -10.21 8.07
C HIS A 56 3.35 -10.22 8.20
N TRP A 57 2.70 -10.93 7.30
CA TRP A 57 1.26 -11.14 7.30
C TRP A 57 0.93 -12.59 7.61
N VAL A 58 -0.08 -12.81 8.46
CA VAL A 58 -0.70 -14.12 8.69
C VAL A 58 -2.23 -13.98 8.70
N GLN A 59 -2.93 -15.09 8.56
CA GLN A 59 -4.38 -15.15 8.78
C GLN A 59 -4.68 -16.05 9.97
N ASP A 60 -5.53 -15.57 10.87
CA ASP A 60 -5.97 -16.39 12.01
C ASP A 60 -7.08 -17.39 11.61
N PRO A 61 -7.43 -18.35 12.49
CA PRO A 61 -8.48 -19.33 12.19
C PRO A 61 -9.88 -18.74 11.96
N SER A 62 -10.14 -17.51 12.41
CA SER A 62 -11.41 -16.80 12.16
C SER A 62 -11.43 -16.06 10.80
N GLY A 63 -10.28 -16.04 10.11
CA GLY A 63 -10.12 -15.44 8.80
C GLY A 63 -9.67 -13.97 8.84
N ILE A 64 -9.34 -13.42 10.01
CA ILE A 64 -8.85 -12.04 10.14
C ILE A 64 -7.37 -12.02 9.74
N ALA A 65 -6.99 -11.03 8.92
CA ALA A 65 -5.59 -10.80 8.57
C ALA A 65 -4.87 -10.02 9.67
N TRP A 66 -3.67 -10.46 10.01
CA TRP A 66 -2.79 -9.81 10.98
C TRP A 66 -1.50 -9.40 10.29
N GLU A 67 -1.08 -8.16 10.47
CA GLU A 67 0.18 -7.60 10.01
C GLU A 67 1.04 -7.25 11.21
N THR A 68 2.29 -7.69 11.23
CA THR A 68 3.32 -7.17 12.14
C THR A 68 4.39 -6.50 11.31
N TYR A 69 4.74 -5.25 11.62
CA TYR A 69 5.62 -4.44 10.77
C TYR A 69 6.56 -3.54 11.56
N HIS A 70 7.69 -3.23 10.95
CA HIS A 70 8.66 -2.23 11.43
C HIS A 70 8.83 -1.15 10.36
N THR A 71 8.67 0.12 10.76
CA THR A 71 8.88 1.26 9.86
C THR A 71 10.36 1.61 9.81
N LEU A 72 10.94 1.56 8.61
CA LEU A 72 12.37 1.82 8.38
C LEU A 72 12.64 3.31 8.15
N GLU A 73 11.82 3.94 7.31
CA GLU A 73 11.99 5.34 6.93
C GLU A 73 10.70 5.94 6.36
N SER A 74 10.58 7.27 6.36
CA SER A 74 9.53 7.98 5.64
C SER A 74 9.81 8.02 4.14
N ALA A 75 8.79 7.80 3.31
CA ALA A 75 8.86 7.96 1.86
C ALA A 75 8.29 9.33 1.43
N PRO A 76 8.90 10.01 0.45
CA PRO A 76 8.46 11.33 -0.01
C PRO A 76 7.21 11.26 -0.90
N THR A 77 6.98 10.13 -1.55
CA THR A 77 5.89 9.91 -2.51
C THR A 77 4.98 8.78 -2.08
N TYR A 78 3.71 8.87 -2.46
CA TYR A 78 2.73 7.83 -2.16
C TYR A 78 3.12 6.55 -2.90
N SER A 79 3.31 5.44 -2.18
CA SER A 79 3.74 4.14 -2.72
C SER A 79 5.16 4.09 -3.28
N GLY A 80 5.99 5.13 -3.06
CA GLY A 80 7.39 5.18 -3.50
C GLY A 80 7.57 5.30 -5.02
N VAL A 81 6.51 5.70 -5.74
CA VAL A 81 6.56 5.98 -7.18
C VAL A 81 6.69 7.48 -7.42
N GLU A 82 7.82 7.87 -8.02
CA GLU A 82 8.01 9.21 -8.54
C GLU A 82 7.11 9.41 -9.76
N HIS A 83 6.08 10.26 -9.64
CA HIS A 83 5.29 10.66 -10.80
C HIS A 83 6.15 11.57 -11.69
N SER A 84 6.69 11.01 -12.77
CA SER A 84 7.13 11.79 -13.92
C SER A 84 5.99 12.74 -14.32
N GLU A 85 6.27 14.04 -14.36
CA GLU A 85 5.30 15.06 -14.77
C GLU A 85 4.64 14.66 -16.09
N ALA A 86 3.41 14.15 -16.00
CA ALA A 86 2.57 13.97 -17.16
C ALA A 86 2.19 15.38 -17.62
N THR A 87 2.87 15.85 -18.67
CA THR A 87 2.67 17.16 -19.33
C THR A 87 1.33 17.30 -20.04
N VAL A 88 0.35 16.46 -19.74
CA VAL A 88 -0.99 16.51 -20.30
C VAL A 88 -2.00 16.28 -19.19
N ALA A 89 -2.69 17.34 -18.78
CA ALA A 89 -3.81 17.25 -17.88
C ALA A 89 -4.83 16.26 -18.46
N CYS A 90 -5.12 15.19 -17.71
CA CYS A 90 -5.90 14.02 -18.13
C CYS A 90 -7.32 14.34 -18.64
N CYS A 91 -7.82 15.57 -18.38
CA CYS A 91 -9.17 16.00 -18.73
C CYS A 91 -9.23 17.30 -19.56
N ALA A 92 -8.13 17.75 -20.17
CA ALA A 92 -8.21 18.91 -21.06
C ALA A 92 -8.76 18.47 -22.44
N PRO A 93 -9.96 18.93 -22.87
CA PRO A 93 -10.41 18.69 -24.23
C PRO A 93 -9.46 19.42 -25.20
N ALA A 94 -9.16 18.78 -26.33
CA ALA A 94 -8.33 19.39 -27.36
C ALA A 94 -9.01 20.67 -27.89
N THR A 95 -8.35 21.81 -27.74
CA THR A 95 -8.81 23.09 -28.31
C THR A 95 -8.68 23.04 -29.83
N GLU A 96 -9.78 22.79 -30.53
CA GLU A 96 -9.85 22.98 -31.98
C GLU A 96 -9.98 24.48 -32.30
N LYS A 97 -9.02 25.04 -33.03
CA LYS A 97 -9.08 26.44 -33.49
C LYS A 97 -10.07 26.53 -34.65
N ILE A 98 -11.23 27.14 -34.40
CA ILE A 98 -12.19 27.45 -35.46
C ILE A 98 -11.62 28.59 -36.32
N GLN A 99 -11.31 28.29 -37.59
CA GLN A 99 -10.89 29.27 -38.57
C GLN A 99 -12.13 29.91 -39.22
N PHE A 100 -12.38 31.18 -38.90
CA PHE A 100 -13.40 31.97 -39.60
C PHE A 100 -12.89 32.34 -41.00
N MET A 101 -13.50 31.78 -42.04
CA MET A 101 -13.26 32.21 -43.41
C MET A 101 -13.91 33.57 -43.62
N SER A 102 -13.10 34.60 -43.92
CA SER A 102 -13.60 35.94 -44.24
C SER A 102 -14.39 35.88 -45.55
N ARG A 103 -15.65 36.32 -45.53
CA ARG A 103 -16.45 36.48 -46.75
C ARG A 103 -15.95 37.71 -47.50
N LYS A 104 -15.89 37.55 -48.83
CA LYS A 104 -15.30 38.42 -49.84
C LYS A 104 -15.92 39.82 -49.90
#